data_AF-A0A5C2M8Q5-F1
#
_entry.id   AF-A0A5C2M8Q5-F1
#
_cell.length_a   1.000
_cell.length_b   1.000
_cell.length_c   1.000
_cell.angle_alpha   90.00
_cell.angle_beta   90.00
_cell.angle_gamma   90.00
#
_symmetry.space_group_name_H-M   'P 1'
#
loop_
_entity.id
_entity.type
_entity.pdbx_description
1 polymer ?
#
loop_
_entity_poly.entity_id
_entity_poly.type
_entity_poly.pdbx_seq_one_letter_code
_entity_poly.pdbx_strand_id
1 'polypeptide(L)'
;MGLRWLVLALGVAGMLITGAIASRAGKEVPATLTGQITAVVDDDEVLIEANNQRYKLDLPDACKPALRNGVLRVGGVVTASGKLELDDRELDVSIVQMNGRQVCP
;
A
#
# COMPACT_ATOMS: atom_id res chain seq x y z
N MET A 1 -23.63 -14.42 60.31
CA MET A 1 -23.03 -13.62 59.23
C MET A 1 -21.53 -13.53 59.45
N GLY A 2 -20.72 -14.22 58.64
CA GLY A 2 -19.26 -14.21 58.72
C GLY A 2 -18.68 -14.11 57.32
N LEU A 3 -17.77 -13.16 57.13
CA LEU A 3 -17.35 -12.58 55.86
C LEU A 3 -16.62 -13.54 54.91
N ARG A 4 -16.81 -13.20 53.63
CA ARG A 4 -16.32 -13.81 52.40
C ARG A 4 -14.79 -13.92 52.34
N TRP A 5 -14.35 -15.16 52.11
CA TRP A 5 -13.27 -15.65 51.26
C TRP A 5 -12.30 -14.64 50.63
N LEU A 6 -11.01 -14.89 50.90
CA LEU A 6 -9.85 -14.34 50.24
C LEU A 6 -9.11 -15.52 49.58
N VAL A 7 -9.12 -15.60 48.25
CA VAL A 7 -8.23 -16.48 47.49
C VAL A 7 -7.69 -15.68 46.31
N LEU A 8 -6.37 -15.46 46.36
CA LEU A 8 -5.54 -15.00 45.24
C LEU A 8 -5.66 -15.97 44.05
N ALA A 9 -5.73 -15.42 42.85
CA ALA A 9 -5.09 -16.03 41.69
C ALA A 9 -4.64 -14.93 40.72
N LEU A 10 -3.33 -14.68 40.68
CA LEU A 10 -2.68 -14.02 39.56
C LEU A 10 -2.92 -14.83 38.29
N GLY A 11 -3.49 -14.21 37.26
CA GLY A 11 -3.52 -14.74 35.90
C GLY A 11 -2.78 -13.80 34.96
N VAL A 12 -1.48 -14.07 34.74
CA VAL A 12 -0.70 -13.50 33.64
C VAL A 12 -0.65 -14.57 32.54
N ALA A 13 -1.28 -14.29 31.40
CA ALA A 13 -1.02 -14.84 30.06
C ALA A 13 -2.22 -14.39 29.21
N GLY A 14 -2.09 -13.60 28.16
CA GLY A 14 -1.08 -13.71 27.12
C GLY A 14 -1.84 -13.89 25.81
N MET A 15 -1.75 -12.89 24.94
CA MET A 15 -1.73 -13.06 23.48
C MET A 15 -2.95 -13.75 22.83
N LEU A 16 -3.97 -12.95 22.54
CA LEU A 16 -4.74 -13.05 21.29
C LEU A 16 -4.10 -11.99 20.39
N ILE A 17 -3.48 -12.31 19.25
CA ILE A 17 -4.15 -12.57 17.97
C ILE A 17 -3.38 -13.68 17.24
N THR A 18 -4.09 -14.78 16.97
CA THR A 18 -3.78 -15.71 15.87
C THR A 18 -3.88 -14.92 14.57
N GLY A 19 -2.73 -14.54 14.04
CA GLY A 19 -2.57 -14.08 12.66
C GLY A 19 -1.52 -14.96 12.02
N ALA A 20 -1.94 -16.10 11.49
CA ALA A 20 -1.12 -16.87 10.59
C ALA A 20 -0.94 -16.05 9.30
N ILE A 21 0.26 -15.51 9.07
CA ILE A 21 0.74 -15.25 7.72
C ILE A 21 2.16 -15.78 7.67
N ALA A 22 2.24 -17.10 7.51
CA ALA A 22 3.48 -17.73 7.15
C ALA A 22 3.68 -17.56 5.65
N SER A 23 4.86 -17.03 5.31
CA SER A 23 5.71 -17.48 4.20
C SER A 23 5.74 -16.60 2.95
N ARG A 24 6.96 -16.09 2.73
CA ARG A 24 7.49 -15.42 1.52
C ARG A 24 7.10 -13.96 1.34
N ALA A 25 7.30 -13.15 2.37
CA ALA A 25 7.32 -11.71 2.17
C ALA A 25 8.70 -11.33 1.59
N GLY A 26 8.75 -11.10 0.27
CA GLY A 26 9.52 -9.95 -0.19
C GLY A 26 9.09 -8.76 0.67
N LYS A 27 10.01 -7.92 1.13
CA LYS A 27 9.71 -6.98 2.21
C LYS A 27 8.68 -5.94 1.75
N GLU A 28 7.39 -6.24 1.92
CA GLU A 28 6.29 -5.31 1.71
C GLU A 28 6.31 -4.26 2.80
N VAL A 29 6.51 -3.01 2.41
CA VAL A 29 6.51 -1.89 3.34
C VAL A 29 5.51 -0.83 2.90
N PRO A 30 4.73 -0.22 3.82
CA PRO A 30 3.89 0.90 3.47
C PRO A 30 4.78 2.04 2.96
N ALA A 31 4.50 2.50 1.74
CA ALA A 31 5.32 3.50 1.06
C ALA A 31 4.45 4.51 0.33
N THR A 32 5.00 5.72 0.22
CA THR A 32 4.47 6.79 -0.62
C THR A 32 5.56 7.18 -1.62
N LEU A 33 5.26 7.08 -2.90
CA LEU A 33 6.15 7.43 -4.00
C LEU A 33 5.58 8.62 -4.75
N THR A 34 6.36 9.68 -4.88
CA THR A 34 6.07 10.79 -5.78
C THR A 34 7.03 10.71 -6.96
N GLY A 35 6.49 10.60 -8.16
CA GLY A 35 7.28 10.42 -9.37
C GLY A 35 6.54 10.84 -10.63
N GLN A 36 7.27 10.85 -11.73
CA GLN A 36 6.71 11.11 -13.06
C GLN A 36 6.39 9.79 -13.75
N ILE A 37 5.20 9.68 -14.35
CA ILE A 37 4.82 8.54 -15.19
C ILE A 37 5.67 8.55 -16.46
N THR A 38 6.46 7.50 -16.65
CA THR A 38 7.34 7.34 -17.82
C THR A 38 6.73 6.46 -18.90
N ALA A 39 5.89 5.50 -18.49
CA ALA A 39 5.16 4.63 -19.41
C ALA A 39 3.85 4.14 -18.76
N VAL A 40 2.89 3.80 -19.62
CA VAL A 40 1.69 3.03 -19.26
C VAL A 40 1.90 1.66 -19.91
N VAL A 41 1.97 0.61 -19.10
CA VAL A 41 2.29 -0.75 -19.56
C VAL A 41 0.99 -1.45 -19.93
N ASP A 42 0.01 -1.40 -19.04
CA ASP A 42 -1.33 -2.00 -19.19
C ASP A 42 -2.42 -1.05 -18.68
N ASP A 43 -3.68 -1.50 -18.67
CA ASP A 43 -4.80 -0.67 -18.20
C ASP A 43 -4.87 -0.49 -16.68
N ASP A 44 -4.11 -1.27 -15.92
CA ASP A 44 -3.87 -1.14 -14.48
C ASP A 44 -2.39 -0.97 -14.12
N GLU A 45 -1.44 -1.08 -15.05
CA GLU A 45 -0.01 -1.02 -14.72
C GLU A 45 0.66 0.22 -15.33
N VAL A 46 1.38 0.99 -14.50
CA VAL A 46 2.19 2.13 -14.95
C VAL A 46 3.60 2.13 -14.36
N LEU A 47 4.56 2.69 -15.12
CA LEU A 47 5.92 2.89 -14.66
C LEU A 47 6.14 4.35 -14.28
N ILE A 48 6.62 4.60 -13.07
CA ILE A 48 7.09 5.92 -12.65
C ILE A 48 8.59 5.94 -12.46
N GLU A 49 9.16 7.13 -12.61
CA GLU A 49 10.50 7.44 -12.14
C GLU A 49 10.41 8.35 -10.91
N ALA A 50 10.98 7.89 -9.80
CA ALA A 50 11.06 8.61 -8.53
C ALA A 50 12.46 8.42 -7.95
N ASN A 51 13.08 9.47 -7.42
CA ASN A 51 14.43 9.41 -6.83
C ASN A 51 15.50 8.77 -7.75
N ASN A 52 15.44 9.01 -9.07
CA ASN A 52 16.29 8.38 -10.10
C ASN A 52 16.18 6.84 -10.16
N GLN A 53 15.08 6.28 -9.67
CA GLN A 53 14.76 4.86 -9.74
C GLN A 53 13.41 4.67 -10.43
N ARG A 54 13.29 3.58 -11.18
CA ARG A 54 12.04 3.16 -11.79
C ARG A 54 11.28 2.26 -10.83
N TYR A 55 10.00 2.54 -10.68
CA TYR A 55 9.06 1.75 -9.91
C TYR A 55 7.88 1.41 -10.78
N LYS A 56 7.37 0.21 -10.59
CA LYS A 56 6.12 -0.21 -11.17
C LYS A 56 5.00 0.07 -10.17
N LEU A 57 3.89 0.57 -10.66
CA LEU A 57 2.67 0.76 -9.88
C LEU A 57 1.61 -0.14 -10.46
N ASP A 58 1.10 -1.02 -9.60
CA ASP A 58 -0.13 -1.76 -9.84
C ASP A 58 -1.29 -0.90 -9.32
N LEU A 59 -2.14 -0.46 -10.25
CA LEU A 59 -3.24 0.46 -9.97
C LEU A 59 -4.55 -0.33 -9.82
N PRO A 60 -5.38 -0.01 -8.82
CA PRO A 60 -6.67 -0.67 -8.66
C PRO A 60 -7.59 -0.35 -9.84
N ASP A 61 -8.59 -1.22 -10.09
CA ASP A 61 -9.56 -1.03 -11.18
C ASP A 61 -10.25 0.35 -11.17
N ALA A 62 -10.38 0.96 -9.99
CA ALA A 62 -10.92 2.30 -9.81
C ALA A 62 -10.07 3.40 -10.50
N CYS A 63 -8.80 3.16 -10.77
CA CYS A 63 -7.88 4.05 -11.49
C CYS A 63 -7.94 3.88 -13.02
N LYS A 64 -8.51 2.78 -13.55
CA LYS A 64 -8.62 2.53 -15.00
C LYS A 64 -9.30 3.68 -15.77
N PRO A 65 -10.39 4.29 -15.27
CA PRO A 65 -10.99 5.45 -15.91
C PRO A 65 -10.04 6.64 -15.97
N ALA A 66 -9.17 6.84 -14.98
CA ALA A 66 -8.21 7.93 -14.97
C ALA A 66 -7.12 7.74 -16.04
N LEU A 67 -6.68 6.51 -16.30
CA LEU A 67 -5.82 6.18 -17.43
C LEU A 67 -6.53 6.39 -18.78
N ARG A 68 -7.74 5.83 -18.92
CA ARG A 68 -8.52 5.92 -20.18
C ARG A 68 -8.92 7.34 -20.56
N ASN A 69 -9.21 8.19 -19.58
CA ASN A 69 -9.54 9.60 -19.79
C ASN A 69 -8.30 10.48 -19.95
N GLY A 70 -7.08 9.91 -19.91
CA GLY A 70 -5.83 10.64 -20.07
C GLY A 70 -5.48 11.56 -18.88
N VAL A 71 -6.11 11.34 -17.72
CA VAL A 71 -5.76 12.04 -16.47
C VAL A 71 -4.42 11.50 -15.96
N LEU A 72 -4.30 10.18 -15.85
CA LEU A 72 -3.03 9.49 -15.65
C LEU A 72 -2.42 9.23 -17.03
N ARG A 73 -1.33 9.92 -17.35
CA ARG A 73 -0.65 9.82 -18.64
C ARG A 73 0.85 10.02 -18.49
N VAL A 74 1.60 9.54 -19.48
CA VAL A 74 3.05 9.75 -19.58
C VAL A 74 3.38 11.24 -19.47
N GLY A 75 4.39 11.56 -18.66
CA GLY A 75 4.80 12.92 -18.30
C GLY A 75 4.06 13.52 -17.11
N GLY A 76 2.97 12.91 -16.64
CA GLY A 76 2.23 13.34 -15.46
C GLY A 76 3.00 13.03 -14.17
N VAL A 77 2.99 13.96 -13.22
CA VAL A 77 3.55 13.75 -11.87
C VAL A 77 2.44 13.29 -10.94
N VAL A 78 2.66 12.17 -10.27
CA VAL A 78 1.71 11.56 -9.35
C VAL A 78 2.36 11.24 -8.03
N THR A 79 1.55 11.21 -6.99
CA THR A 79 1.89 10.67 -5.68
C THR A 79 1.02 9.45 -5.44
N ALA A 80 1.64 8.27 -5.37
CA ALA A 80 0.97 7.01 -5.10
C ALA A 80 1.34 6.53 -3.69
N SER A 81 0.38 5.95 -2.98
CA SER A 81 0.59 5.37 -1.65
C SER A 81 0.00 3.98 -1.59
N GLY A 82 0.71 3.05 -0.96
CA GLY A 82 0.34 1.65 -0.95
C GLY A 82 1.42 0.79 -0.30
N LYS A 83 1.54 -0.46 -0.75
CA LYS A 83 2.57 -1.40 -0.27
C LYS A 83 3.65 -1.59 -1.33
N LEU A 84 4.89 -1.22 -1.01
CA LEU A 84 6.03 -1.39 -1.89
C LEU A 84 6.70 -2.73 -1.60
N GLU A 85 6.79 -3.58 -2.61
CA GLU A 85 7.65 -4.74 -2.64
C GLU A 85 9.07 -4.32 -3.02
N LEU A 86 10.00 -4.41 -2.06
CA LEU A 86 11.38 -3.94 -2.25
C LEU A 86 12.20 -4.78 -3.24
N ASP A 87 11.84 -6.06 -3.41
CA ASP A 87 12.55 -7.01 -4.25
C ASP A 87 12.29 -6.73 -5.74
N ASP A 88 11.03 -6.51 -6.12
CA ASP A 88 10.61 -6.27 -7.51
C ASP A 88 10.34 -4.79 -7.83
N ARG A 89 10.40 -3.91 -6.82
CA ARG A 89 10.10 -2.46 -6.92
C ARG A 89 8.71 -2.19 -7.48
N GLU A 90 7.77 -3.04 -7.08
CA GLU A 90 6.36 -2.95 -7.42
C GLU A 90 5.61 -2.36 -6.23
N LEU A 91 4.83 -1.32 -6.49
CA LEU A 91 3.96 -0.68 -5.51
C LEU A 91 2.52 -1.08 -5.81
N ASP A 92 1.96 -1.93 -4.96
CA ASP A 92 0.52 -2.19 -4.91
C ASP A 92 -0.17 -0.92 -4.41
N VAL A 93 -0.78 -0.17 -5.34
CA VAL A 93 -1.30 1.15 -5.06
C VAL A 93 -2.66 1.03 -4.41
N SER A 94 -2.82 1.71 -3.29
CA SER A 94 -4.14 2.08 -2.81
C SER A 94 -4.48 3.44 -3.39
N ILE A 95 -3.84 4.50 -2.91
CA ILE A 95 -4.28 5.86 -3.23
C ILE A 95 -3.39 6.49 -4.29
N VAL A 96 -3.98 7.08 -5.34
CA VAL A 96 -3.27 7.96 -6.29
C VAL A 96 -3.74 9.40 -6.14
N GLN A 97 -2.77 10.30 -6.06
CA GLN A 97 -2.98 11.74 -6.05
C GLN A 97 -2.24 12.40 -7.22
N MET A 98 -2.86 13.41 -7.80
CA MET A 98 -2.26 14.27 -8.82
C MET A 98 -2.56 15.72 -8.46
N ASN A 99 -1.53 16.57 -8.41
CA ASN A 99 -1.65 17.98 -7.97
C ASN A 99 -2.34 18.15 -6.60
N GLY A 100 -2.06 17.24 -5.65
CA GLY A 100 -2.65 17.25 -4.31
C GLY A 100 -4.14 16.85 -4.24
N ARG A 101 -4.73 16.39 -5.36
CA ARG A 101 -6.09 15.86 -5.39
C ARG A 101 -6.05 14.36 -5.61
N GLN A 102 -6.86 13.63 -4.84
CA GLN A 102 -7.05 12.20 -5.06
C GLN A 102 -7.75 11.99 -6.41
N VAL A 103 -7.11 11.17 -7.25
CA VAL A 103 -7.61 10.79 -8.58
C VAL A 103 -8.36 9.46 -8.49
N CYS A 104 -7.85 8.52 -7.70
CA CYS A 104 -8.49 7.24 -7.41
C CYS A 104 -8.12 6.72 -5.99
N PRO A 105 -8.99 5.89 -5.39
CA PRO A 105 -8.81 5.28 -4.08
C PRO A 105 -7.97 4.02 -4.08
#